data_AF-A0A812Q884-F1
#
_entry.id   AF-A0A812Q884-F1
#
_cell.length_a   1.000
_cell.length_b   1.000
_cell.length_c   1.000
_cell.angle_alpha   90.00
_cell.angle_beta   90.00
_cell.angle_gamma   90.00
#
_symmetry.space_group_name_H-M   'P 1'
#
loop_
_entity.id
_entity.type
_entity.pdbx_description
1 polymer ?
#
loop_
_entity_poly.entity_id
_entity_poly.type
_entity_poly.pdbx_seq_one_letter_code
_entity_poly.pdbx_strand_id
1 'polypeptide(L)'
;MSALQHACATGGRDAVDMLLTLGEGRLDLTGSLHAATLLQGGTHAMVAKLIQARADVNEQLSLQPFTMLGLFCNLKGLEFRLKNPTRLRTFGYHHHRATPLMVAMLVGNFEAAAALISFGASLDTPNSRGIMAADLVRAGSTPQLLKDAASGHLPLSAIAEDFDTFEI
;
A
#
# COMPACT_ATOMS: atom_id res chain seq x y z
N MET A 1 9.18 -12.60 -4.55
CA MET A 1 7.84 -12.54 -3.94
C MET A 1 7.61 -13.87 -3.25
N SER A 2 7.34 -13.87 -1.93
CA SER A 2 7.06 -15.09 -1.16
C SER A 2 5.63 -15.59 -1.37
N ALA A 3 5.31 -16.81 -0.92
CA ALA A 3 3.95 -17.37 -0.97
C ALA A 3 2.95 -16.48 -0.22
N LEU A 4 3.36 -15.93 0.94
CA LEU A 4 2.57 -14.98 1.70
C LEU A 4 2.32 -13.69 0.91
N GLN A 5 3.38 -13.08 0.37
CA GLN A 5 3.24 -11.86 -0.45
C GLN A 5 2.32 -12.09 -1.65
N HIS A 6 2.34 -13.27 -2.26
CA HIS A 6 1.43 -13.61 -3.35
C HIS A 6 -0.04 -13.70 -2.86
N ALA A 7 -0.29 -14.39 -1.75
CA ALA A 7 -1.63 -14.47 -1.15
C ALA A 7 -2.15 -13.10 -0.72
N CYS A 8 -1.29 -12.24 -0.18
CA CYS A 8 -1.61 -10.84 0.12
C CYS A 8 -1.94 -10.07 -1.16
N ALA A 9 -1.16 -10.20 -2.23
CA ALA A 9 -1.39 -9.51 -3.49
C ALA A 9 -2.73 -9.87 -4.16
N THR A 10 -3.14 -11.14 -4.06
CA THR A 10 -4.39 -11.64 -4.65
C THR A 10 -5.61 -11.49 -3.73
N GLY A 11 -5.44 -11.04 -2.49
CA GLY A 11 -6.54 -10.94 -1.52
C GLY A 11 -6.99 -12.29 -0.95
N GLY A 12 -6.18 -13.35 -1.08
CA GLY A 12 -6.48 -14.71 -0.60
C GLY A 12 -6.46 -14.82 0.92
N ARG A 13 -7.51 -14.33 1.59
CA ARG A 13 -7.65 -14.28 3.05
C ARG A 13 -7.40 -15.63 3.74
N ASP A 14 -8.04 -16.69 3.25
CA ASP A 14 -7.91 -18.03 3.83
C ASP A 14 -6.48 -18.57 3.71
N ALA A 15 -5.81 -18.28 2.58
CA ALA A 15 -4.42 -18.67 2.38
C ALA A 15 -3.48 -17.89 3.31
N VAL A 16 -3.75 -16.60 3.54
CA VAL A 16 -3.00 -15.80 4.52
C VAL A 16 -3.20 -16.35 5.93
N ASP A 17 -4.43 -16.67 6.33
CA ASP A 17 -4.71 -17.27 7.64
C ASP A 17 -4.00 -18.61 7.83
N MET A 18 -4.03 -19.46 6.82
CA MET A 18 -3.30 -20.73 6.84
C MET A 18 -1.79 -20.52 6.95
N LEU A 19 -1.22 -19.57 6.20
CA LEU A 19 0.22 -19.31 6.25
C LEU A 19 0.66 -18.69 7.58
N LEU A 20 -0.15 -17.80 8.17
CA LEU A 20 0.12 -17.21 9.48
C LEU A 20 0.04 -18.26 10.60
N THR A 21 -0.96 -19.15 10.56
CA THR A 21 -1.12 -20.23 11.55
C THR A 21 -0.02 -21.29 11.44
N LEU A 22 0.39 -21.66 10.22
CA LEU A 22 1.50 -22.60 10.02
C LEU A 22 2.87 -22.00 10.35
N GLY A 23 2.99 -20.67 10.33
CA GLY A 23 4.25 -19.95 10.43
C GLY A 23 4.58 -19.33 11.79
N GLU A 24 3.82 -19.64 12.84
CA GLU A 24 3.91 -18.97 14.15
C GLU A 24 5.36 -18.73 14.61
N GLY A 25 5.74 -17.44 14.66
CA GLY A 25 7.02 -16.95 15.19
C GLY A 25 8.20 -16.84 14.19
N ARG A 26 8.08 -17.33 12.96
CA ARG A 26 9.19 -17.31 11.97
C ARG A 26 8.82 -16.75 10.60
N LEU A 27 7.55 -16.41 10.37
CA LEU A 27 7.11 -15.94 9.07
C LEU A 27 7.64 -14.52 8.80
N ASP A 28 8.37 -14.35 7.70
CA ASP A 28 8.83 -13.04 7.24
C ASP A 28 7.65 -12.26 6.63
N LEU A 29 7.23 -11.21 7.31
CA LEU A 29 6.14 -10.33 6.88
C LEU A 29 6.61 -9.19 5.98
N THR A 30 7.94 -9.03 5.81
CA THR A 30 8.53 -7.98 4.98
C THR A 30 7.89 -7.99 3.59
N GLY A 31 7.42 -6.84 3.13
CA GLY A 31 6.80 -6.64 1.83
C GLY A 31 5.35 -7.13 1.71
N SER A 32 4.75 -7.71 2.76
CA SER A 32 3.39 -8.25 2.69
C SER A 32 2.34 -7.13 2.57
N LEU A 33 2.51 -6.03 3.31
CA LEU A 33 1.64 -4.86 3.19
C LEU A 33 1.80 -4.17 1.83
N HIS A 34 3.03 -4.09 1.31
CA HIS A 34 3.25 -3.61 -0.06
C HIS A 34 2.57 -4.48 -1.10
N ALA A 35 2.64 -5.81 -0.96
CA ALA A 35 2.01 -6.73 -1.89
C ALA A 35 0.47 -6.60 -1.86
N ALA A 36 -0.13 -6.53 -0.67
CA ALA A 36 -1.56 -6.30 -0.51
C ALA A 36 -2.02 -4.98 -1.16
N THR A 37 -1.33 -3.88 -0.85
CA THR A 37 -1.70 -2.54 -1.31
C THR A 37 -1.47 -2.31 -2.81
N LEU A 38 -0.50 -3.00 -3.41
CA LEU A 38 -0.12 -2.82 -4.81
C LEU A 38 -1.14 -3.40 -5.79
N LEU A 39 -1.84 -4.47 -5.40
CA LEU A 39 -2.75 -5.24 -6.25
C LEU A 39 -4.16 -5.27 -5.63
N GLN A 40 -4.77 -6.45 -5.51
CA GLN A 40 -6.20 -6.59 -5.15
C GLN A 40 -6.44 -6.83 -3.67
N GLY A 41 -5.43 -7.22 -2.89
CA GLY A 41 -5.63 -7.55 -1.47
C GLY A 41 -5.60 -6.37 -0.51
N GLY A 42 -5.70 -5.13 -0.99
CA GLY A 42 -5.63 -3.92 -0.17
C GLY A 42 -6.90 -3.64 0.64
N THR A 43 -7.64 -4.66 1.06
CA THR A 43 -8.88 -4.48 1.82
C THR A 43 -8.60 -4.17 3.28
N HIS A 44 -9.54 -3.49 3.95
CA HIS A 44 -9.39 -3.19 5.38
C HIS A 44 -9.10 -4.45 6.21
N ALA A 45 -9.82 -5.55 5.93
CA ALA A 45 -9.65 -6.83 6.63
C ALA A 45 -8.25 -7.43 6.44
N MET A 46 -7.67 -7.35 5.23
CA MET A 46 -6.33 -7.86 4.96
C MET A 46 -5.25 -7.02 5.65
N VAL A 47 -5.37 -5.69 5.56
CA VAL A 47 -4.44 -4.76 6.23
C VAL A 47 -4.48 -4.96 7.75
N ALA A 48 -5.68 -5.03 8.33
CA ALA A 48 -5.87 -5.30 9.75
C ALA A 48 -5.18 -6.59 10.19
N LYS A 49 -5.39 -7.67 9.43
CA LYS A 49 -4.80 -8.99 9.70
C LYS A 49 -3.27 -8.96 9.67
N LEU A 50 -2.69 -8.32 8.66
CA LEU A 50 -1.22 -8.20 8.55
C LEU A 50 -0.63 -7.38 9.70
N ILE A 51 -1.29 -6.29 10.10
CA ILE A 51 -0.84 -5.44 11.21
C ILE A 51 -0.99 -6.16 12.55
N GLN A 52 -2.07 -6.92 12.77
CA GLN A 52 -2.23 -7.80 13.93
C GLN A 52 -1.14 -8.88 13.99
N ALA A 53 -0.70 -9.38 12.83
CA ALA A 53 0.45 -10.27 12.72
C ALA A 53 1.81 -9.58 12.95
N ARG A 54 1.82 -8.27 13.26
CA ARG A 54 2.99 -7.41 13.48
C ARG A 54 3.77 -7.03 12.22
N ALA A 55 3.11 -6.94 11.06
CA ALA A 55 3.70 -6.30 9.89
C ALA A 55 3.97 -4.81 10.17
N ASP A 56 5.09 -4.28 9.69
CA ASP A 56 5.43 -2.87 9.85
C ASP A 56 4.59 -2.00 8.91
N VAL A 57 3.68 -1.21 9.50
CA VAL A 57 2.80 -0.28 8.77
C VAL A 57 3.57 0.78 7.98
N ASN A 58 4.81 1.08 8.37
CA ASN A 58 5.66 2.11 7.76
C ASN A 58 6.85 1.52 7.00
N GLU A 59 6.81 0.23 6.67
CA GLU A 59 7.87 -0.47 5.94
C GLU A 59 8.24 0.30 4.66
N GLN A 60 9.54 0.48 4.41
CA GLN A 60 9.98 1.18 3.21
C GLN A 60 10.31 0.20 2.10
N LEU A 61 9.57 0.30 1.00
CA LEU A 61 9.68 -0.60 -0.13
C LEU A 61 11.10 -0.63 -0.69
N SER A 62 11.70 -1.83 -0.68
CA SER A 62 13.01 -2.10 -1.26
C SER A 62 12.87 -3.19 -2.33
N LEU A 63 12.83 -2.77 -3.60
CA LEU A 63 12.81 -3.69 -4.72
C LEU A 63 14.24 -3.92 -5.22
N GLN A 64 14.64 -5.18 -5.33
CA GLN A 64 15.90 -5.54 -5.94
C GLN A 64 15.85 -5.20 -7.45
N PRO A 65 16.83 -4.47 -7.99
CA PRO A 65 16.76 -3.89 -9.33
C PRO A 65 16.69 -4.93 -10.45
N PHE A 66 17.18 -6.15 -10.20
CA PHE A 66 17.23 -7.26 -11.18
C PHE A 66 16.11 -8.29 -11.01
N THR A 67 15.11 -8.02 -10.17
CA THR A 67 13.88 -8.83 -10.14
C THR A 67 12.94 -8.41 -11.28
N MET A 68 12.03 -9.28 -11.70
CA MET A 68 11.04 -8.93 -12.73
C MET A 68 10.26 -7.66 -12.38
N LEU A 69 9.82 -7.53 -11.12
CA LEU A 69 9.12 -6.34 -10.66
C LEU A 69 10.05 -5.11 -10.61
N GLY A 70 11.30 -5.27 -10.16
CA GLY A 70 12.29 -4.19 -10.16
C GLY A 70 12.60 -3.67 -11.57
N LEU A 71 12.81 -4.56 -12.54
CA LEU A 71 13.02 -4.21 -13.95
C LEU A 71 11.80 -3.49 -14.54
N PHE A 72 10.60 -4.01 -14.25
CA PHE A 72 9.35 -3.37 -14.67
C PHE A 72 9.20 -1.96 -14.11
N CYS A 73 9.42 -1.77 -12.80
CA CYS A 73 9.37 -0.46 -12.16
C CYS A 73 10.43 0.50 -12.72
N ASN A 74 11.65 0.02 -12.98
CA ASN A 74 12.72 0.81 -13.60
C ASN A 74 12.36 1.26 -15.02
N LEU A 75 11.82 0.37 -15.84
CA LEU A 75 11.32 0.70 -17.18
C LEU A 75 10.21 1.76 -17.13
N LYS A 76 9.26 1.61 -16.20
CA LYS A 76 8.17 2.58 -16.03
C LYS A 76 8.65 3.92 -15.47
N GLY A 77 9.65 3.91 -14.60
CA GLY A 77 10.35 5.12 -14.15
C GLY A 77 11.11 5.83 -15.27
N LEU A 78 11.68 5.08 -16.23
CA LEU A 78 12.29 5.66 -17.43
C LEU A 78 11.23 6.26 -18.36
N GLU A 79 10.11 5.54 -18.60
CA GLU A 79 8.99 6.07 -19.38
C GLU A 79 8.41 7.35 -18.76
N PHE A 80 8.35 7.46 -17.42
CA PHE A 80 7.91 8.67 -16.74
C PHE A 80 8.72 9.91 -17.12
N ARG A 81 10.04 9.76 -17.33
CA ARG A 81 10.92 10.85 -17.75
C ARG A 81 10.72 11.28 -19.20
N LEU A 82 10.20 10.37 -20.04
CA LEU A 82 10.16 10.54 -21.49
C LEU A 82 8.76 10.82 -22.03
N LYS A 83 7.71 10.51 -21.27
CA LYS A 83 6.31 10.53 -21.72
C LYS A 83 5.39 11.10 -20.65
N ASN A 84 4.12 11.34 -21.02
CA ASN A 84 3.10 11.82 -20.10
C ASN A 84 2.99 10.94 -18.84
N PRO A 85 2.79 11.55 -17.67
CA PRO A 85 2.69 10.84 -16.40
C PRO A 85 1.39 10.02 -16.37
N THR A 86 1.53 8.72 -16.11
CA THR A 86 0.42 7.83 -15.75
C THR A 86 0.66 7.32 -14.34
N ARG A 87 -0.39 6.91 -13.61
CA ARG A 87 -0.23 6.35 -12.25
C ARG A 87 0.87 5.30 -12.15
N LEU A 88 0.90 4.40 -13.13
CA LEU A 88 1.86 3.30 -13.18
C LEU A 88 3.30 3.78 -13.45
N ARG A 89 3.48 4.82 -14.28
CA ARG A 89 4.77 5.48 -14.50
C ARG A 89 5.23 6.27 -13.27
N THR A 90 4.32 7.01 -12.65
CA THR A 90 4.56 7.77 -11.41
C THR A 90 4.98 6.82 -10.28
N PHE A 91 4.28 5.70 -10.11
CA PHE A 91 4.68 4.63 -9.19
C PHE A 91 6.09 4.11 -9.51
N GLY A 92 6.34 3.69 -10.76
CA GLY A 92 7.66 3.23 -11.19
C GLY A 92 8.79 4.23 -10.90
N TYR A 93 8.51 5.53 -10.92
CA TYR A 93 9.48 6.58 -10.62
C TYR A 93 9.69 6.86 -9.11
N HIS A 94 8.63 6.73 -8.30
CA HIS A 94 8.61 7.12 -6.88
C HIS A 94 8.56 5.94 -5.89
N HIS A 95 8.56 4.69 -6.34
CA HIS A 95 8.41 3.51 -5.48
C HIS A 95 9.58 3.28 -4.50
N HIS A 96 10.78 3.79 -4.77
CA HIS A 96 11.96 3.47 -3.96
C HIS A 96 11.88 4.08 -2.55
N ARG A 97 11.89 3.22 -1.53
CA ARG A 97 11.60 3.55 -0.12
C ARG A 97 10.22 4.15 0.13
N ALA A 98 9.24 3.87 -0.74
CA ALA A 98 7.86 4.28 -0.50
C ALA A 98 7.25 3.46 0.65
N THR A 99 6.46 4.09 1.53
CA THR A 99 5.69 3.38 2.57
C THR A 99 4.48 2.67 1.96
N PRO A 100 3.82 1.69 2.63
CA PRO A 100 2.63 1.04 2.09
C PRO A 100 1.52 2.05 1.80
N LEU A 101 1.42 3.11 2.60
CA LEU A 101 0.48 4.20 2.37
C LEU A 101 0.76 4.94 1.06
N MET A 102 2.03 5.28 0.80
CA MET A 102 2.41 5.90 -0.48
C MET A 102 2.12 4.97 -1.66
N VAL A 103 2.41 3.67 -1.55
CA VAL A 103 2.12 2.69 -2.59
C VAL A 103 0.63 2.71 -2.90
N ALA A 104 -0.23 2.57 -1.89
CA ALA A 104 -1.68 2.62 -2.01
C ALA A 104 -2.16 3.89 -2.71
N MET A 105 -1.63 5.06 -2.35
CA MET A 105 -1.98 6.33 -3.00
C MET A 105 -1.50 6.44 -4.45
N LEU A 106 -0.30 5.94 -4.76
CA LEU A 106 0.30 6.01 -6.10
C LEU A 106 -0.43 5.13 -7.12
N VAL A 107 -0.88 3.94 -6.71
CA VAL A 107 -1.76 3.10 -7.53
C VAL A 107 -3.23 3.54 -7.44
N GLY A 108 -3.55 4.29 -6.38
CA GLY A 108 -4.86 4.81 -6.01
C GLY A 108 -5.84 3.74 -5.54
N ASN A 109 -5.32 2.81 -4.76
CA ASN A 109 -6.08 1.94 -3.89
C ASN A 109 -6.43 2.72 -2.62
N PHE A 110 -7.55 3.45 -2.65
CA PHE A 110 -7.94 4.37 -1.58
C PHE A 110 -8.51 3.66 -0.35
N GLU A 111 -9.10 2.49 -0.51
CA GLU A 111 -9.55 1.64 0.60
C GLU A 111 -8.33 1.20 1.43
N ALA A 112 -7.27 0.70 0.77
CA ALA A 112 -6.04 0.34 1.45
C ALA A 112 -5.39 1.54 2.15
N ALA A 113 -5.42 2.71 1.51
CA ALA A 113 -4.90 3.95 2.10
C ALA A 113 -5.68 4.34 3.36
N ALA A 114 -7.01 4.25 3.34
CA ALA A 114 -7.85 4.51 4.50
C ALA A 114 -7.56 3.55 5.65
N ALA A 115 -7.45 2.25 5.35
CA ALA A 115 -7.09 1.24 6.34
C ALA A 115 -5.70 1.51 6.94
N LEU A 116 -4.70 1.84 6.13
CA LEU A 116 -3.37 2.15 6.64
C LEU A 116 -3.36 3.40 7.53
N ILE A 117 -4.11 4.45 7.18
CA ILE A 117 -4.28 5.63 8.04
C ILE A 117 -4.96 5.22 9.36
N SER A 118 -5.97 4.34 9.32
CA SER A 118 -6.67 3.91 10.54
C SER A 118 -5.77 3.11 11.49
N PHE A 119 -4.77 2.42 10.96
CA PHE A 119 -3.74 1.74 11.73
C PHE A 119 -2.49 2.59 12.04
N GLY A 120 -2.57 3.92 11.86
CA GLY A 120 -1.52 4.84 12.27
C GLY A 120 -0.31 4.90 11.34
N ALA A 121 -0.52 4.70 10.03
CA ALA A 121 0.52 4.94 9.04
C ALA A 121 1.05 6.39 9.12
N SER A 122 2.37 6.54 9.07
CA SER A 122 3.06 7.82 9.11
C SER A 122 2.84 8.60 7.81
N LEU A 123 2.42 9.86 7.97
CA LEU A 123 2.25 10.79 6.86
C LEU A 123 3.56 11.48 6.46
N ASP A 124 4.53 11.53 7.37
CA ASP A 124 5.70 12.41 7.29
C ASP A 124 7.00 11.65 6.93
N THR A 125 6.94 10.33 6.79
CA THR A 125 8.11 9.53 6.39
C THR A 125 8.42 9.79 4.91
N PRO A 126 9.61 10.30 4.53
CA PRO A 126 9.93 10.55 3.12
C PRO A 126 10.47 9.30 2.42
N ASN A 127 10.12 9.14 1.13
CA ASN A 127 10.76 8.16 0.26
C ASN A 127 12.12 8.67 -0.27
N SER A 128 12.78 7.91 -1.16
CA SER A 128 14.09 8.29 -1.72
C SER A 128 14.05 9.48 -2.68
N ARG A 129 12.86 9.95 -3.01
CA ARG A 129 12.64 11.16 -3.81
C ARG A 129 12.21 12.34 -2.95
N GLY A 130 12.20 12.19 -1.62
CA GLY A 130 11.75 13.22 -0.68
C GLY A 130 10.24 13.43 -0.65
N ILE A 131 9.45 12.54 -1.25
CA ILE A 131 7.99 12.62 -1.24
C ILE A 131 7.48 11.97 0.04
N MET A 132 6.59 12.68 0.74
CA MET A 132 5.86 12.21 1.92
C MET A 132 4.42 11.80 1.55
N ALA A 133 3.79 10.96 2.37
CA ALA A 133 2.39 10.60 2.13
C ALA A 133 1.47 11.83 2.29
N ALA A 134 1.83 12.78 3.18
CA ALA A 134 1.17 14.08 3.28
C ALA A 134 1.15 14.86 1.95
N ASP A 135 2.20 14.78 1.13
CA ASP A 135 2.27 15.45 -0.17
C ASP A 135 1.29 14.83 -1.17
N LEU A 136 1.14 13.50 -1.12
CA LEU A 136 0.19 12.75 -1.94
C LEU A 136 -1.27 13.00 -1.50
N VAL A 137 -1.53 13.16 -0.20
CA VAL A 137 -2.85 13.54 0.33
C VAL A 137 -3.27 14.92 -0.16
N ARG A 138 -2.34 15.88 -0.18
CA ARG A 138 -2.60 17.24 -0.68
C ARG A 138 -2.81 17.31 -2.19
N ALA A 139 -2.39 16.28 -2.95
CA ALA A 139 -2.59 16.24 -4.39
C ALA A 139 -4.08 16.25 -4.76
N GLY A 140 -4.42 16.95 -5.86
CA GLY A 140 -5.81 17.12 -6.31
C GLY A 140 -6.55 15.81 -6.64
N SER A 141 -5.82 14.73 -6.89
CA SER A 141 -6.35 13.41 -7.25
C SER A 141 -6.82 12.55 -6.06
N THR A 142 -6.60 13.00 -4.82
CA THR A 142 -6.95 12.23 -3.62
C THR A 142 -8.39 12.54 -3.19
N PRO A 143 -9.23 11.50 -2.94
CA PRO A 143 -10.60 11.67 -2.43
C PRO A 143 -10.63 12.54 -1.19
N GLN A 144 -11.67 13.39 -1.07
CA GLN A 144 -11.82 14.31 0.06
C GLN A 144 -11.86 13.55 1.40
N LEU A 145 -12.52 12.40 1.41
CA LEU A 145 -12.59 11.50 2.56
C LEU A 145 -11.21 11.13 3.12
N LEU A 146 -10.21 10.89 2.27
CA LEU A 146 -8.84 10.58 2.73
C LEU A 146 -8.12 11.81 3.29
N LYS A 147 -8.42 13.00 2.77
CA LYS A 147 -7.88 14.26 3.31
C LYS A 147 -8.45 14.54 4.69
N ASP A 148 -9.74 14.27 4.87
CA ASP A 148 -10.42 14.47 6.14
C ASP A 148 -9.94 13.44 7.19
N ALA A 149 -9.74 12.18 6.77
CA ALA A 149 -9.14 11.13 7.60
C ALA A 149 -7.71 11.49 8.02
N ALA A 150 -6.87 11.96 7.10
CA ALA A 150 -5.49 12.36 7.37
C ALA A 150 -5.38 13.61 8.27
N SER A 151 -6.40 14.47 8.28
CA SER A 151 -6.45 15.67 9.12
C SER A 151 -7.10 15.44 10.49
N GLY A 152 -7.54 14.22 10.79
CA GLY A 152 -8.19 13.86 12.07
C GLY A 152 -9.62 14.37 12.22
N HIS A 153 -10.26 14.84 11.15
CA HIS A 153 -11.60 15.43 11.18
C HIS A 153 -12.74 14.41 11.00
N LEU A 154 -12.43 13.14 10.70
CA LEU A 154 -13.42 12.08 10.49
C LEU A 154 -13.07 10.84 11.34
N PRO A 155 -14.02 10.29 12.12
CA PRO A 155 -13.83 8.99 12.75
C PRO A 155 -13.70 7.91 11.66
N LEU A 156 -12.57 7.20 11.67
CA LEU A 156 -12.14 6.22 10.66
C LEU A 156 -13.13 5.04 10.47
N SER A 157 -14.08 4.85 11.39
CA SER A 157 -15.16 3.87 11.29
C SER A 157 -16.17 4.19 10.19
N ALA A 158 -16.42 5.48 9.90
CA ALA A 158 -17.34 5.89 8.83
C ALA A 158 -16.79 5.57 7.43
N ILE A 159 -15.47 5.38 7.32
CA ILE A 159 -14.79 5.16 6.04
C ILE A 159 -14.93 3.70 5.60
N ALA A 160 -14.90 2.76 6.52
CA ALA A 160 -15.07 1.34 6.21
C ALA A 160 -16.48 1.04 5.69
N GLU A 161 -17.50 1.68 6.26
CA GLU A 161 -18.91 1.49 5.87
C GLU A 161 -19.22 2.00 4.45
N ASP A 162 -18.61 3.11 4.03
CA ASP A 162 -18.82 3.68 2.69
C ASP A 162 -18.24 2.80 1.58
N PHE A 163 -17.17 2.04 1.83
CA PHE A 163 -16.57 1.13 0.83
C PHE A 163 -17.26 -0.25 0.79
N ASP A 164 -17.79 -0.74 1.91
CA ASP A 164 -18.60 -1.97 1.95
C ASP A 164 -19.95 -1.82 1.22
N THR A 165 -20.43 -0.58 1.01
CA THR A 165 -21.72 -0.31 0.34
C THR A 165 -21.64 -0.43 -1.20
N PHE A 166 -20.45 -0.60 -1.79
CA PHE A 166 -20.25 -0.73 -3.23
C PHE A 166 -20.05 -2.18 -3.72
N GLU A 167 -20.15 -3.19 -2.85
CA GLU A 167 -20.23 -4.59 -3.26
C GLU A 167 -21.71 -5.04 -3.37
N ILE A 168 -22.29 -4.92 -4.58
CA ILE A 168 -23.47 -5.69 -5.03
C ILE A 168 -23.15 -6.34 -6.37
#